data_AF-A0A920TRB1-F1
#
_entry.id   AF-A0A920TRB1-F1
#
_cell.length_a   1.000
_cell.length_b   1.000
_cell.length_c   1.000
_cell.angle_alpha   90.00
_cell.angle_beta   90.00
_cell.angle_gamma   90.00
#
_symmetry.space_group_name_H-M   'P 1'
#
loop_
_entity.id
_entity.type
_entity.pdbx_description
1 polymer ?
#
loop_
_entity_poly.entity_id
_entity_poly.type
_entity_poly.pdbx_seq_one_letter_code
_entity_poly.pdbx_strand_id
1 'polypeptide(L)' 'MYATCLVRPNGIDDIKPKSVTKKLKDKTFAAGVSRDEVQKGVDLIGLERAEHIQNIINALRTVAGQLQIRGEDLRR' A
#
# COMPACT_ATOMS: atom_id res chain seq x y z
N MET A 1 -2.61 1.78 1.29
CA MET A 1 -2.08 1.12 0.08
C MET A 1 -2.47 1.86 -1.19
N TYR A 2 -3.77 2.05 -1.46
CA TYR A 2 -4.27 2.78 -2.63
C TYR A 2 -3.58 4.14 -2.84
N ALA A 3 -3.60 5.02 -1.82
CA ALA A 3 -2.93 6.32 -1.88
C ALA A 3 -1.42 6.24 -2.17
N THR A 4 -0.74 5.14 -1.77
CA THR A 4 0.70 4.97 -2.03
C THR A 4 0.98 4.73 -3.51
N CYS A 5 0.01 4.16 -4.23
CA CYS A 5 0.10 3.96 -5.68
C CYS A 5 -0.06 5.29 -6.42
N LEU A 6 -1.04 6.11 -6.02
CA LEU A 6 -1.35 7.40 -6.68
C LEU A 6 -0.19 8.40 -6.68
N VAL A 7 0.71 8.31 -5.70
CA VAL A 7 1.85 9.22 -5.58
C VAL A 7 3.13 8.69 -6.23
N ARG A 8 3.05 7.57 -6.97
CA ARG A 8 4.20 6.94 -7.63
C ARG A 8 4.07 6.99 -9.15
N PRO A 9 5.17 7.22 -9.89
CA PRO A 9 5.15 7.30 -11.36
C PRO A 9 4.80 5.97 -12.05
N ASN A 10 4.96 4.84 -11.35
CA ASN A 10 4.64 3.50 -11.84
C ASN A 10 3.48 2.85 -11.06
N GLY A 11 2.75 3.61 -10.25
CA GLY A 11 1.58 3.10 -9.53
C GLY A 11 1.86 1.86 -8.67
N ILE A 12 1.02 0.84 -8.81
CA ILE A 12 1.12 -0.46 -8.14
C ILE A 12 2.15 -1.40 -8.79
N ASP A 13 2.61 -1.12 -10.01
CA ASP A 13 3.38 -2.08 -10.80
C ASP A 13 4.76 -2.35 -10.17
N ASP A 14 5.42 -1.33 -9.61
CA ASP A 14 6.75 -1.44 -8.98
C ASP A 14 6.72 -1.42 -7.44
N ILE A 15 5.54 -1.43 -6.81
CA ILE A 15 5.44 -1.24 -5.36
C ILE A 15 6.04 -2.42 -4.59
N LYS A 16 6.78 -2.11 -3.52
CA LYS A 16 7.39 -3.09 -2.61
C LYS A 16 6.94 -2.84 -1.17
N PRO A 17 6.88 -3.88 -0.32
CA PRO A 17 6.43 -3.73 1.06
C PRO A 17 7.17 -2.64 1.85
N LYS A 18 8.49 -2.53 1.65
CA LYS A 18 9.33 -1.51 2.29
C LYS A 18 8.89 -0.07 1.96
N SER A 19 8.42 0.19 0.75
CA SER A 19 7.94 1.51 0.33
C SER A 19 6.66 1.90 1.08
N VAL A 20 5.77 0.92 1.28
CA VAL A 20 4.51 1.10 2.01
C VAL A 20 4.77 1.32 3.49
N THR A 21 5.65 0.52 4.09
CA THR A 21 6.06 0.69 5.50
C THR A 21 6.67 2.07 5.74
N LYS A 22 7.49 2.58 4.81
CA LYS A 22 8.03 3.94 4.89
C LYS A 22 6.91 4.99 4.85
N LYS A 23 5.93 4.84 3.96
CA LYS A 23 4.82 5.80 3.85
C LYS A 23 3.84 5.75 5.03
N LEU A 24 3.65 4.61 5.68
CA LEU A 24 2.87 4.55 6.93
C LEU A 24 3.55 5.31 8.09
N LYS A 25 4.88 5.48 8.05
CA LYS A 25 5.62 6.25 9.05
C LYS A 25 5.59 7.76 8.78
N ASP A 26 5.42 8.16 7.52
CA ASP A 26 5.30 9.56 7.09
C ASP A 26 4.04 10.20 7.72
N LYS A 27 4.25 11.22 8.57
CA LYS A 27 3.17 11.85 9.35
C LYS A 27 2.17 12.60 8.47
N THR A 28 2.66 13.25 7.42
CA THR A 28 1.83 14.03 6.51
C THR A 28 1.01 13.10 5.60
N PHE A 29 1.64 12.03 5.11
CA PHE A 29 0.98 11.08 4.22
C PHE A 29 -0.03 10.18 4.94
N ALA A 30 0.27 9.76 6.17
CA ALA A 30 -0.57 8.88 6.98
C ALA A 30 -1.31 9.63 8.10
N ALA A 31 -1.61 10.92 7.91
CA ALA A 31 -2.24 11.76 8.92
C ALA A 31 -3.60 11.22 9.40
N GLY A 32 -4.38 10.61 8.50
CA GLY A 32 -5.66 9.97 8.81
C GLY A 32 -5.57 8.49 9.18
N VAL A 33 -4.37 7.93 9.36
CA VAL A 33 -4.19 6.49 9.64
C VAL A 33 -3.58 6.30 11.02
N SER A 34 -4.32 5.60 11.91
CA SER A 34 -3.81 5.22 13.21
C SER A 34 -2.77 4.10 13.07
N ARG A 35 -1.54 4.38 13.53
CA ARG A 35 -0.42 3.41 13.48
C ARG A 35 -0.63 2.23 14.43
N ASP A 36 -1.31 2.50 15.54
CA ASP A 36 -1.66 1.51 16.56
C ASP A 36 -2.68 0.50 16.00
N GLU A 37 -3.72 1.00 15.32
CA GLU A 37 -4.71 0.12 14.66
C GLU A 37 -4.07 -0.71 13.53
N VAL A 38 -3.15 -0.12 12.77
CA VAL A 38 -2.41 -0.86 11.74
C VAL A 38 -1.56 -1.98 12.37
N GLN A 39 -0.93 -1.74 13.53
CA GLN A 39 -0.15 -2.78 14.21
C GLN A 39 -1.07 -3.88 14.75
N LYS A 40 -2.13 -3.51 15.48
CA LYS A 40 -3.12 -4.46 15.99
C LYS A 40 -3.74 -5.30 14.88
N GLY A 41 -4.05 -4.71 13.73
CA GLY A 41 -4.57 -5.44 12.57
C GLY A 41 -3.60 -6.49 12.04
N VAL A 42 -2.29 -6.19 12.03
CA VAL A 42 -1.26 -7.17 11.65
C VAL A 42 -1.16 -8.28 12.70
N ASP A 43 -1.16 -7.93 13.98
CA ASP A 43 -1.07 -8.91 15.09
C ASP A 43 -2.26 -9.87 15.11
N LEU A 44 -3.47 -9.38 14.83
CA LEU A 44 -4.69 -10.20 14.74
C LEU A 44 -4.66 -11.20 13.59
N ILE A 45 -3.98 -10.87 12.50
CA ILE A 45 -3.85 -11.74 11.32
C ILE A 45 -2.77 -12.81 11.56
N GLY A 46 -1.86 -12.60 12.51
CA GLY A 46 -0.80 -13.54 12.85
C GLY A 46 0.29 -13.69 11.79
N LEU A 47 0.37 -12.73 10.86
CA LEU A 47 1.39 -12.70 9.80
C LEU A 47 2.44 -11.64 10.09
N GLU A 48 3.66 -11.86 9.61
CA GLU A 48 4.68 -10.82 9.54
C GLU A 48 4.14 -9.61 8.79
N ARG A 49 4.37 -8.40 9.31
CA ARG A 49 3.90 -7.14 8.70
C ARG A 49 4.28 -7.05 7.22
N ALA A 50 5.50 -7.45 6.87
CA ALA A 50 5.99 -7.40 5.49
C ALA A 50 5.24 -8.37 4.57
N GLU A 51 4.92 -9.56 5.07
CA GLU A 51 4.15 -10.58 4.35
C GLU A 51 2.71 -10.13 4.15
N HIS A 52 2.06 -9.62 5.20
CA HIS A 52 0.70 -9.09 5.08
C HIS A 52 0.61 -7.94 4.07
N ILE A 53 1.58 -7.02 4.09
CA ILE A 53 1.70 -5.94 3.11
C ILE A 53 1.90 -6.50 1.70
N GLN A 54 2.70 -7.55 1.53
CA GLN A 54 2.89 -8.20 0.23
C GLN A 54 1.61 -8.86 -0.29
N ASN A 55 0.83 -9.51 0.59
CA ASN A 55 -0.46 -10.11 0.24
C ASN A 55 -1.45 -9.04 -0.26
N ILE A 56 -1.51 -7.88 0.41
CA ILE A 56 -2.34 -6.76 -0.04
C ILE A 56 -1.86 -6.22 -1.39
N ILE A 57 -0.55 -6.10 -1.63
CA ILE A 57 -0.01 -5.68 -2.93
C ILE A 57 -0.46 -6.64 -4.03
N ASN A 58 -0.36 -7.95 -3.79
CA ASN A 58 -0.75 -8.97 -4.74
C ASN A 58 -2.25 -8.90 -5.04
N ALA A 59 -3.09 -8.76 -4.01
CA ALA A 59 -4.53 -8.58 -4.17
C ALA A 59 -4.89 -7.29 -4.93
N LEU A 60 -4.21 -6.17 -4.65
CA LEU A 60 -4.45 -4.92 -5.39
C LEU A 60 -4.02 -5.01 -6.85
N ARG A 61 -2.97 -5.79 -7.16
CA ARG A 61 -2.54 -6.00 -8.55
C ARG A 61 -3.58 -6.72 -9.40
N THR A 62 -4.40 -7.60 -8.81
CA THR A 62 -5.45 -8.30 -9.59
C THR A 62 -6.58 -7.38 -9.99
N VAL A 63 -6.87 -6.35 -9.18
CA VAL A 63 -7.93 -5.36 -9.44
C VAL A 63 -7.38 -4.00 -9.91
N ALA A 64 -6.09 -3.90 -10.18
CA ALA A 64 -5.40 -2.63 -10.42
C ALA A 64 -5.99 -1.81 -11.57
N GLY A 65 -6.40 -2.47 -12.66
CA GLY A 65 -7.01 -1.79 -13.80
C GLY A 65 -8.41 -1.23 -13.50
N GLN A 66 -9.17 -1.86 -12.61
CA GLN A 66 -10.46 -1.33 -12.17
C GLN A 66 -10.29 -0.13 -11.24
N LEU A 67 -9.24 -0.16 -10.42
CA LEU A 67 -8.91 0.90 -9.47
C LEU A 67 -8.12 2.07 -10.11
N GLN A 68 -7.70 1.92 -11.37
CA GLN A 68 -6.90 2.90 -12.11
C GLN A 68 -5.61 3.30 -11.38
N ILE A 69 -4.91 2.31 -10.83
CA ILE A 69 -3.68 2.52 -10.04
C ILE A 69 -2.42 1.96 -10.70
N ARG A 70 -2.48 1.58 -11.98
CA ARG A 70 -1.28 1.20 -12.72
C ARG A 70 -0.49 2.43 -13.14
N GLY A 71 0.79 2.24 -13.44
CA GLY A 71 1.63 3.34 -13.94
C GLY A 71 1.10 3.95 -15.24
N GLU A 72 0.43 3.17 -16.08
CA GLU A 72 -0.21 3.67 -17.30
C GLU A 72 -1.46 4.52 -17.02
N ASP A 73 -2.23 4.19 -15.99
CA ASP A 73 -3.46 4.91 -15.62
C ASP A 73 -3.15 6.31 -15.08
N LEU A 74 -2.03 6.46 -14.36
CA LEU A 74 -1.62 7.69 -13.69
C LEU A 74 -0.89 8.70 -14.58
N ARG A 75 -0.55 8.33 -15.82
CA ARG A 75 0.15 9.18 -16.80
C ARG A 75 -0.79 9.88 -17.78
N ARG A 76 -2.10 9.68 -17.64
CA ARG A 76 -3.15 10.29 -18.46
C ARG A 76 -3.51 11.70 -18.01
#